data_AF-A0A6M4ISV2-F1
#
_entry.id   AF-A0A6M4ISV2-F1
#
_cell.length_a   1.000
_cell.length_b   1.000
_cell.length_c   1.000
_cell.angle_alpha   90.00
_cell.angle_beta   90.00
_cell.angle_gamma   90.00
#
_symmetry.space_group_name_H-M   'P 1'
#
loop_
_entity.id
_entity.type
_entity.pdbx_description
1 polymer ?
#
loop_
_entity_poly.entity_id
_entity_poly.type
_entity_poly.pdbx_seq_one_letter_code
_entity_poly.pdbx_strand_id
1 'polypeptide(L)'
;MSRFFPKDVIHWGEERLHPLRAFAIRTVEPAGITGVVLRLWRAALLASTNWMLFVGGLVGGVLFLCGMLTWHLGNFPVKRWPPRVALFLVIEVFAEMGTSSLLIAFSRERVGSRVATWPDWWPMAGQTLVERTIVLAVFALVLGGTVQLVRRAMEPREASTREA
;
A
#
# COMPACT_ATOMS: atom_id res chain seq x y z
N MET A 1 18.51 -22.46 -9.84
CA MET A 1 17.44 -21.44 -9.79
C MET A 1 17.91 -20.12 -9.17
N SER A 2 19.11 -19.63 -9.50
CA SER A 2 19.67 -18.37 -8.99
C SER A 2 19.02 -17.10 -9.57
N ARG A 3 18.05 -17.26 -10.48
CA ARG A 3 17.46 -16.17 -11.25
C ARG A 3 16.33 -15.42 -10.53
N PHE A 4 15.77 -16.00 -9.46
CA PHE A 4 14.58 -15.44 -8.80
C PHE A 4 14.89 -14.46 -7.66
N PHE A 5 16.10 -14.48 -7.09
CA PHE A 5 16.49 -13.57 -6.00
C PHE A 5 17.93 -13.07 -6.19
N PRO A 6 18.12 -12.00 -6.97
CA PRO A 6 19.44 -11.42 -7.21
C PRO A 6 20.07 -10.92 -5.90
N LYS A 7 21.32 -11.33 -5.64
CA LYS A 7 22.16 -10.81 -4.54
C LYS A 7 22.81 -9.46 -4.90
N ASP A 8 22.97 -9.21 -6.19
CA ASP A 8 23.51 -7.96 -6.75
C ASP A 8 22.40 -7.08 -7.35
N VAL A 9 22.61 -5.76 -7.29
CA VAL A 9 21.75 -4.78 -7.97
C VAL A 9 21.99 -4.93 -9.46
N ILE A 10 21.14 -5.71 -10.13
CA ILE A 10 21.18 -5.78 -11.60
C ILE A 10 20.90 -4.36 -12.11
N HIS A 11 21.90 -3.74 -12.74
CA HIS A 11 21.74 -2.50 -13.47
C HIS A 11 20.90 -2.80 -14.74
N TRP A 12 19.58 -2.80 -14.59
CA TRP A 12 18.63 -2.84 -15.71
C TRP A 12 18.64 -1.47 -16.41
N GLY A 13 19.72 -1.19 -17.15
CA GLY A 13 19.94 0.11 -17.76
C GLY A 13 19.12 0.37 -19.02
N GLU A 14 18.73 -0.65 -19.80
CA GLU A 14 18.33 -0.40 -21.20
C GLU A 14 17.18 -1.27 -21.74
N GLU A 15 16.62 -2.20 -20.96
CA GLU A 15 15.37 -2.86 -21.36
C GLU A 15 14.17 -1.97 -21.02
N ARG A 16 13.37 -1.58 -22.03
CA ARG A 16 12.07 -0.91 -21.82
C ARG A 16 11.27 -1.69 -20.78
N LEU A 17 11.26 -1.20 -19.55
CA LEU A 17 10.47 -1.79 -18.48
C LEU A 17 9.01 -1.86 -18.94
N HIS A 18 8.39 -3.03 -18.83
CA HIS A 18 6.97 -3.20 -19.08
C HIS A 18 6.21 -2.10 -18.32
N PRO A 19 5.22 -1.41 -18.92
CA PRO A 19 4.63 -0.19 -18.36
C PRO A 19 4.12 -0.37 -16.91
N LEU A 20 3.58 -1.55 -16.59
CA LEU A 20 3.17 -1.93 -15.23
C LEU A 20 4.32 -1.94 -14.20
N ARG A 21 5.54 -2.33 -14.61
CA ARG A 21 6.72 -2.36 -13.76
C ARG A 21 7.33 -0.97 -13.60
N ALA A 22 7.31 -0.16 -14.66
CA ALA A 22 7.70 1.25 -14.60
C ALA A 22 6.78 2.03 -13.63
N PHE A 23 5.48 1.75 -13.69
CA PHE A 23 4.47 2.28 -12.77
C PHE A 23 4.74 1.88 -11.32
N ALA A 24 5.03 0.60 -11.06
CA ALA A 24 5.28 0.10 -9.70
C ALA A 24 6.57 0.65 -9.06
N ILE A 25 7.58 1.02 -9.85
CA ILE A 25 8.84 1.60 -9.36
C ILE A 25 8.67 3.05 -8.93
N ARG A 26 7.80 3.81 -9.62
CA ARG A 26 7.48 5.20 -9.27
C ARG A 26 6.61 5.19 -8.02
N THR A 27 7.11 5.60 -6.86
CA THR A 27 6.31 5.58 -5.61
C THR A 27 5.06 6.46 -5.68
N VAL A 28 5.09 7.52 -6.50
CA VAL A 28 4.01 8.51 -6.61
C VAL A 28 2.73 7.92 -7.20
N GLU A 29 2.84 7.19 -8.30
CA GLU A 29 1.68 6.71 -9.07
C GLU A 29 0.85 5.66 -8.29
N PRO A 30 1.41 4.57 -7.73
CA PRO A 30 0.65 3.59 -6.97
C PRO A 30 0.14 4.16 -5.65
N ALA A 31 0.93 4.95 -4.92
CA ALA A 31 0.48 5.52 -3.65
C ALA A 31 -0.66 6.53 -3.84
N GLY A 32 -0.52 7.40 -4.85
CA GLY A 32 -1.54 8.39 -5.18
C GLY A 32 -2.86 7.76 -5.64
N ILE A 33 -2.80 6.80 -6.59
CA ILE A 33 -3.99 6.09 -7.05
C ILE A 33 -4.63 5.30 -5.90
N THR A 34 -3.83 4.66 -5.05
CA THR A 34 -4.33 3.92 -3.89
C THR A 34 -5.15 4.81 -2.98
N GLY A 35 -4.64 6.00 -2.60
CA GLY A 35 -5.38 6.93 -1.75
C GLY A 35 -6.68 7.43 -2.39
N VAL A 36 -6.65 7.82 -3.66
CA VAL A 36 -7.88 8.25 -4.38
C VAL A 36 -8.94 7.14 -4.39
N VAL A 37 -8.53 5.92 -4.76
CA VAL A 37 -9.43 4.78 -4.87
C VAL A 37 -10.01 4.40 -3.50
N LEU A 38 -9.17 4.31 -2.47
CA LEU A 38 -9.61 3.96 -1.13
C LEU A 38 -10.60 5.00 -0.57
N ARG A 39 -10.39 6.28 -0.85
CA ARG A 39 -11.29 7.33 -0.36
C ARG A 39 -12.64 7.29 -1.05
N LEU A 40 -12.66 7.19 -2.38
CA LEU A 40 -13.91 7.05 -3.14
C LEU A 40 -14.66 5.77 -2.76
N TRP A 41 -13.94 4.66 -2.60
CA TRP A 41 -14.50 3.38 -2.18
C TRP A 41 -15.13 3.50 -0.79
N ARG A 42 -14.42 4.09 0.18
CA ARG A 42 -14.95 4.31 1.53
C ARG A 42 -16.22 5.17 1.51
N ALA A 43 -16.24 6.24 0.73
CA ALA A 43 -17.42 7.10 0.60
C ALA A 43 -18.62 6.31 0.04
N ALA A 44 -18.39 5.44 -0.95
CA ALA A 44 -19.43 4.54 -1.48
C ALA A 44 -19.91 3.51 -0.44
N LEU A 45 -18.99 2.91 0.34
CA LEU A 45 -19.35 1.97 1.40
C LEU A 45 -20.20 2.63 2.49
N LEU A 46 -19.84 3.85 2.91
CA LEU A 46 -20.60 4.60 3.91
C LEU A 46 -21.97 5.08 3.40
N ALA A 47 -22.19 5.10 2.09
CA ALA A 47 -23.50 5.35 1.50
C ALA A 47 -24.39 4.08 1.45
N SER A 48 -23.79 2.90 1.55
CA SER A 48 -24.51 1.62 1.55
C SER A 48 -25.15 1.33 2.92
N THR A 49 -26.35 0.77 2.91
CA THR A 49 -27.05 0.24 4.10
C THR A 49 -26.78 -1.23 4.37
N ASN A 50 -26.10 -1.94 3.46
CA ASN A 50 -25.82 -3.36 3.59
C ASN A 50 -24.54 -3.59 4.42
N TRP A 51 -24.71 -4.18 5.61
CA TRP A 51 -23.61 -4.45 6.54
C TRP A 51 -22.54 -5.40 5.97
N MET A 52 -22.93 -6.39 5.15
CA MET A 52 -21.99 -7.33 4.54
C MET A 52 -21.10 -6.62 3.52
N LEU A 53 -21.68 -5.72 2.71
CA LEU A 53 -20.92 -4.88 1.78
C LEU A 53 -19.99 -3.93 2.54
N PHE A 54 -20.43 -3.39 3.67
CA PHE A 54 -19.59 -2.54 4.51
C PHE A 54 -18.37 -3.30 5.05
N VAL A 55 -18.57 -4.43 5.73
CA VAL A 55 -17.46 -5.22 6.32
C VAL A 55 -16.57 -5.79 5.22
N GLY A 56 -17.15 -6.43 4.20
CA GLY A 56 -16.40 -7.00 3.08
C GLY A 56 -15.65 -5.93 2.29
N GLY A 57 -16.24 -4.75 2.12
CA GLY A 57 -15.62 -3.62 1.47
C GLY A 57 -14.46 -3.03 2.26
N LEU A 58 -14.55 -2.96 3.60
CA LEU A 58 -13.44 -2.54 4.46
C LEU A 58 -12.27 -3.52 4.38
N VAL A 59 -12.55 -4.83 4.48
CA VAL A 59 -11.53 -5.88 4.30
C VAL A 59 -10.90 -5.79 2.92
N GLY A 60 -11.71 -5.64 1.87
CA GLY A 60 -11.24 -5.47 0.50
C GLY A 60 -10.34 -4.23 0.33
N GLY A 61 -10.68 -3.12 0.97
CA GLY A 61 -9.86 -1.91 0.97
C GLY A 61 -8.49 -2.12 1.64
N VAL A 62 -8.46 -2.81 2.80
CA VAL A 62 -7.20 -3.15 3.48
C VAL A 62 -6.36 -4.09 2.61
N LEU A 63 -6.95 -5.13 2.03
CA LEU A 63 -6.26 -6.05 1.13
C LEU A 63 -5.72 -5.34 -0.11
N PHE A 64 -6.48 -4.39 -0.67
CA PHE A 64 -6.03 -3.57 -1.80
C PHE A 64 -4.83 -2.71 -1.43
N LEU A 65 -4.87 -2.01 -0.28
CA LEU A 65 -3.75 -1.22 0.23
C LEU A 65 -2.49 -2.09 0.44
N CYS A 66 -2.66 -3.23 1.10
CA CYS A 66 -1.59 -4.21 1.31
C CYS A 66 -1.03 -4.73 -0.02
N GLY A 67 -1.89 -5.08 -0.97
CA GLY A 67 -1.50 -5.56 -2.29
C GLY A 67 -0.70 -4.53 -3.07
N MET A 68 -1.14 -3.28 -3.08
CA MET A 68 -0.42 -2.16 -3.70
C MET A 68 0.94 -1.92 -3.04
N LEU A 69 1.01 -1.98 -1.70
CA LEU A 69 2.27 -1.85 -0.98
C LEU A 69 3.22 -3.03 -1.29
N THR A 70 2.74 -4.26 -1.31
CA THR A 70 3.53 -5.43 -1.71
C THR A 70 4.03 -5.30 -3.14
N TRP A 71 3.17 -4.87 -4.06
CA TRP A 71 3.55 -4.66 -5.45
C TRP A 71 4.64 -3.59 -5.57
N HIS A 72 4.55 -2.50 -4.81
CA HIS A 72 5.58 -1.47 -4.77
C HIS A 72 6.90 -2.01 -4.17
N LEU A 73 6.86 -2.61 -2.98
CA LEU A 73 8.03 -3.09 -2.22
C LEU A 73 8.71 -4.29 -2.86
N GLY A 74 7.98 -5.11 -3.61
CA GLY A 74 8.51 -6.28 -4.33
C GLY A 74 9.62 -5.93 -5.34
N ASN A 75 9.73 -4.65 -5.73
CA ASN A 75 10.78 -4.16 -6.62
C ASN A 75 12.08 -3.77 -5.90
N PHE A 76 12.12 -3.80 -4.56
CA PHE A 76 13.23 -3.29 -3.76
C PHE A 76 13.74 -4.32 -2.75
N PRO A 77 15.05 -4.30 -2.41
CA PRO A 77 15.58 -5.12 -1.33
C PRO A 77 15.03 -4.66 0.03
N VAL A 78 14.81 -5.62 0.94
CA VAL A 78 14.19 -5.40 2.27
C VAL A 78 14.85 -4.26 3.06
N LYS A 79 16.17 -4.10 2.97
CA LYS A 79 16.91 -3.02 3.65
C LYS A 79 16.46 -1.61 3.25
N ARG A 80 15.87 -1.44 2.05
CA ARG A 80 15.40 -0.16 1.52
C ARG A 80 13.89 0.05 1.72
N TRP A 81 13.19 -0.87 2.36
CA TRP A 81 11.74 -0.78 2.56
C TRP A 81 11.31 0.36 3.49
N PRO A 82 11.94 0.61 4.67
CA PRO A 82 11.46 1.62 5.61
C PRO A 82 11.24 3.03 5.00
N PRO A 83 12.21 3.63 4.26
CA PRO A 83 11.99 4.94 3.66
C PRO A 83 10.94 4.92 2.54
N ARG A 84 10.75 3.77 1.87
CA ARG A 84 9.75 3.63 0.80
C ARG A 84 8.34 3.50 1.35
N VAL A 85 8.17 2.77 2.46
CA VAL A 85 6.89 2.71 3.19
C VAL A 85 6.51 4.09 3.69
N ALA A 86 7.48 4.84 4.27
CA ALA A 86 7.24 6.20 4.71
C ALA A 86 6.81 7.13 3.56
N LEU A 87 7.51 7.07 2.41
CA LEU A 87 7.13 7.87 1.25
C LEU A 87 5.76 7.46 0.68
N PHE A 88 5.47 6.16 0.63
CA PHE A 88 4.16 5.64 0.19
C PHE A 88 3.05 6.18 1.09
N LEU A 89 3.22 6.08 2.42
CA LEU A 89 2.28 6.60 3.42
C LEU A 89 1.99 8.09 3.21
N VAL A 90 3.04 8.91 3.08
CA VAL A 90 2.86 10.37 2.91
C VAL A 90 2.03 10.65 1.66
N ILE A 91 2.41 10.08 0.51
CA ILE A 91 1.73 10.34 -0.76
C ILE A 91 0.28 9.83 -0.73
N GLU A 92 0.07 8.64 -0.17
CA GLU A 92 -1.25 8.02 -0.06
C GLU A 92 -2.19 8.84 0.84
N VAL A 93 -1.73 9.29 2.01
CA VAL A 93 -2.51 10.16 2.90
C VAL A 93 -2.82 11.51 2.23
N PHE A 94 -1.86 12.11 1.53
CA PHE A 94 -2.12 13.35 0.79
C PHE A 94 -3.18 13.16 -0.29
N ALA A 95 -3.14 12.04 -1.02
CA ALA A 95 -4.13 11.71 -2.04
C ALA A 95 -5.51 11.44 -1.43
N GLU A 96 -5.58 10.71 -0.31
CA GLU A 96 -6.82 10.47 0.43
C GLU A 96 -7.45 11.79 0.89
N MET A 97 -6.66 12.65 1.52
CA MET A 97 -7.17 13.91 2.08
C MET A 97 -7.51 14.92 0.99
N GLY A 98 -6.75 14.96 -0.11
CA GLY A 98 -7.11 15.73 -1.30
C GLY A 98 -8.44 15.28 -1.91
N THR A 99 -8.65 13.96 -2.01
CA THR A 99 -9.92 13.38 -2.47
C THR A 99 -11.05 13.70 -1.49
N SER A 100 -10.80 13.61 -0.18
CA SER A 100 -11.75 13.98 0.87
C SER A 100 -12.15 15.45 0.77
N SER A 101 -11.22 16.37 0.46
CA SER A 101 -11.53 17.79 0.26
C SER A 101 -12.50 18.00 -0.90
N LEU A 102 -12.29 17.29 -2.03
CA LEU A 102 -13.21 17.33 -3.17
C LEU A 102 -14.58 16.77 -2.78
N LEU A 103 -14.62 15.63 -2.07
CA LEU A 103 -15.87 15.02 -1.65
C LEU A 103 -16.64 15.88 -0.64
N ILE A 104 -15.96 16.60 0.26
CA ILE A 104 -16.59 17.59 1.15
C ILE A 104 -17.19 18.74 0.34
N ALA A 105 -16.45 19.27 -0.64
CA ALA A 105 -16.95 20.33 -1.52
C ALA A 105 -18.24 19.93 -2.26
N PHE A 106 -18.38 18.65 -2.63
CA PHE A 106 -19.60 18.10 -3.25
C PHE A 106 -20.61 17.48 -2.26
N SER A 107 -20.40 17.63 -0.94
CA SER A 107 -21.27 17.06 0.10
C SER A 107 -21.48 15.54 -0.02
N ARG A 108 -20.45 14.82 -0.51
CA ARG A 108 -20.43 13.35 -0.66
C ARG A 108 -19.61 12.65 0.41
N GLU A 109 -18.71 13.37 1.07
CA GLU A 109 -17.90 12.82 2.15
C GLU A 109 -18.74 12.57 3.41
N ARG A 110 -18.52 11.46 4.10
CA ARG A 110 -19.24 11.09 5.32
C ARG A 110 -18.29 10.81 6.48
N VAL A 111 -18.68 11.26 7.67
CA VAL A 111 -18.08 10.86 8.95
C VAL A 111 -19.12 10.07 9.74
N GLY A 112 -19.03 8.74 9.67
CA GLY A 112 -20.07 7.87 10.21
C GLY A 112 -21.38 8.06 9.47
N SER A 113 -22.44 8.44 10.20
CA SER A 113 -23.80 8.63 9.65
C SER A 113 -24.05 10.03 9.07
N ARG A 114 -23.20 11.02 9.38
CA ARG A 114 -23.38 12.42 8.93
C ARG A 114 -22.49 12.76 7.74
N VAL A 115 -22.95 13.72 6.93
CA VAL A 115 -22.13 14.34 5.88
C VAL A 115 -21.03 15.18 6.56
N ALA A 116 -19.81 15.04 6.07
CA ALA A 116 -18.64 15.72 6.60
C ALA A 116 -18.65 17.20 6.21
N THR A 117 -18.18 18.04 7.13
CA THR A 117 -18.00 19.48 6.92
C THR A 117 -16.53 19.85 6.99
N TRP A 118 -16.16 21.05 6.53
CA TRP A 118 -14.76 21.52 6.56
C TRP A 118 -14.09 21.46 7.95
N PRO A 119 -14.78 21.75 9.08
CA PRO A 119 -14.21 21.55 10.41
C PRO A 119 -13.83 20.11 10.73
N ASP A 120 -14.49 19.12 10.12
CA ASP A 120 -14.21 17.71 10.32
C ASP A 120 -12.92 17.26 9.59
N TRP A 121 -12.43 18.06 8.63
CA TRP A 121 -11.30 17.69 7.77
C TRP A 121 -10.01 17.43 8.55
N TRP A 122 -9.67 18.28 9.52
CA TRP A 122 -8.45 18.13 10.33
C TRP A 122 -8.47 16.86 11.20
N PRO A 123 -9.53 16.59 11.98
CA PRO A 123 -9.68 15.31 12.68
C PRO A 123 -9.60 14.11 11.74
N MET A 124 -10.23 14.18 10.57
CA MET A 124 -10.20 13.11 9.57
C MET A 124 -8.81 12.88 9.01
N ALA A 125 -8.04 13.95 8.76
CA ALA A 125 -6.64 13.86 8.32
C ALA A 125 -5.78 13.16 9.37
N GLY A 126 -5.90 13.57 10.64
CA GLY A 126 -5.17 12.96 11.74
C GLY A 126 -5.50 11.48 11.92
N GLN A 127 -6.79 11.14 11.90
CA GLN A 127 -7.25 9.75 11.99
C GLN A 127 -6.73 8.91 10.81
N THR A 128 -6.85 9.43 9.58
CA THR A 128 -6.37 8.73 8.38
C THR A 128 -4.87 8.48 8.47
N LEU A 129 -4.08 9.48 8.86
CA LEU A 129 -2.63 9.33 9.03
C LEU A 129 -2.28 8.24 10.05
N VAL A 130 -2.95 8.22 11.21
CA VAL A 130 -2.70 7.22 12.26
C VAL A 130 -3.10 5.82 11.79
N GLU A 131 -4.29 5.65 11.24
CA GLU A 131 -4.79 4.36 10.74
C GLU A 131 -3.87 3.80 9.66
N ARG A 132 -3.48 4.62 8.68
CA ARG A 132 -2.59 4.22 7.59
C ARG A 132 -1.18 3.91 8.09
N THR A 133 -0.67 4.69 9.04
CA THR A 133 0.63 4.41 9.66
C THR A 133 0.63 3.02 10.32
N ILE A 134 -0.41 2.72 11.12
CA ILE A 134 -0.52 1.44 11.83
C ILE A 134 -0.61 0.29 10.82
N VAL A 135 -1.51 0.38 9.84
CA VAL A 135 -1.72 -0.69 8.85
C VAL A 135 -0.46 -0.95 8.04
N LEU A 136 0.16 0.10 7.49
CA LEU A 136 1.35 -0.03 6.65
C LEU A 136 2.57 -0.50 7.45
N ALA A 137 2.75 -0.03 8.68
CA ALA A 137 3.85 -0.46 9.54
C ALA A 137 3.71 -1.94 9.92
N VAL A 138 2.54 -2.36 10.42
CA VAL A 138 2.26 -3.76 10.78
C VAL A 138 2.43 -4.66 9.56
N PHE A 139 1.85 -4.28 8.42
CA PHE A 139 1.94 -5.08 7.21
C PHE A 139 3.38 -5.18 6.68
N ALA A 140 4.14 -4.08 6.67
CA ALA A 140 5.54 -4.09 6.25
C ALA A 140 6.41 -4.99 7.15
N LEU A 141 6.15 -5.01 8.46
CA LEU A 141 6.82 -5.92 9.39
C LEU A 141 6.47 -7.38 9.11
N VAL A 142 5.20 -7.71 8.91
CA VAL A 142 4.75 -9.08 8.59
C VAL A 142 5.35 -9.55 7.26
N LEU A 143 5.27 -8.72 6.23
CA LEU A 143 5.82 -9.02 4.91
C LEU A 143 7.34 -9.17 4.96
N GLY A 144 8.03 -8.26 5.65
CA GLY A 144 9.48 -8.28 5.81
C GLY A 144 9.97 -9.49 6.60
N GLY A 145 9.25 -9.86 7.66
CA GLY A 145 9.48 -11.06 8.46
C GLY A 145 9.28 -12.33 7.63
N THR A 146 8.18 -12.41 6.88
CA THR A 146 7.89 -13.54 5.98
C THR A 146 8.99 -13.72 4.93
N VAL A 147 9.41 -12.64 4.27
CA VAL A 147 10.50 -12.69 3.28
C VAL A 147 11.82 -13.16 3.90
N GLN A 148 12.14 -12.71 5.12
CA GLN A 148 13.34 -13.15 5.82
C GLN A 148 13.29 -14.63 6.23
N LEU A 149 12.14 -15.11 6.70
CA LEU A 149 11.94 -16.52 7.04
C LEU A 149 12.09 -17.43 5.81
N VAL A 150 11.48 -17.05 4.69
CA VAL A 150 11.60 -17.80 3.43
C VAL A 150 13.05 -17.83 2.95
N ARG A 151 13.78 -16.70 3.04
CA ARG A 151 15.21 -16.66 2.68
C ARG A 151 16.03 -17.60 3.53
N ARG A 152 15.84 -17.58 4.86
CA ARG A 152 16.52 -18.49 5.79
C ARG A 152 16.18 -19.96 5.56
N ALA A 153 14.94 -20.28 5.16
CA ALA A 153 14.54 -21.65 4.87
C ALA A 153 15.14 -22.20 3.55
N MET A 154 15.49 -21.32 2.61
CA MET A 154 16.05 -21.70 1.31
C MET A 154 17.58 -21.85 1.33
N GLU A 155 18.28 -21.11 2.19
CA GLU A 155 19.75 -21.17 2.34
C GLU A 155 20.29 -22.59 2.64
N PRO A 156 19.68 -23.41 3.51
CA PRO A 156 20.14 -24.78 3.80
C PRO A 156 20.07 -25.72 2.58
N ARG A 157 19.09 -25.52 1.68
CA ARG A 157 18.90 -26.38 0.49
C ARG A 157 19.98 -26.14 -0.56
N GLU A 158 20.41 -24.89 -0.76
CA GLU A 158 21.46 -24.57 -1.73
C GLU A 158 22.83 -25.11 -1.33
N ALA A 159 23.14 -25.20 -0.03
CA ALA A 159 24.38 -25.80 0.46
C ALA A 159 24.45 -27.30 0.12
N SER A 160 23.36 -28.05 0.39
CA SER A 160 23.29 -29.49 0.09
C SER A 160 23.36 -29.86 -1.39
N THR A 161 23.02 -28.92 -2.30
CA THR A 161 23.03 -29.17 -3.75
C THR A 161 24.36 -28.77 -4.41
N ARG A 162 25.24 -28.04 -3.71
CA ARG A 162 26.59 -27.68 -4.20
C ARG A 162 27.66 -28.69 -3.81
N GLU A 163 27.39 -29.53 -2.82
CA GLU A 163 28.31 -30.57 -2.35
C GLU A 163 28.05 -31.95 -3.00
N ALA A 164 27.08 -32.04 -3.92
CA ALA A 164 26.78 -33.21 -4.74
C ALA A 164 27.12 -32.93 -6.22
#